data_AF-A0A2V2RZE8-F1
#
_entry.id   AF-A0A2V2RZE8-F1
#
_cell.length_a   1.000
_cell.length_b   1.000
_cell.length_c   1.000
_cell.angle_alpha   90.00
_cell.angle_beta   90.00
_cell.angle_gamma   90.00
#
_symmetry.space_group_name_H-M   'P 1'
#
loop_
_entity.id
_entity.type
_entity.pdbx_description
1 polymer ?
#
loop_
_entity_poly.entity_id
_entity_poly.type
_entity_poly.pdbx_seq_one_letter_code
_entity_poly.pdbx_strand_id
1 'polypeptide(L)'
;MKTIEVTRRSRRLSELLAKAQRESLILRSPTGAEFILAEINDFDREIELQRHNPDLMRFLDRRGRQLATHSAAEIRKRLRLSPS
;
A
#
# COMPACT_ATOMS: atom_id res chain seq x y z
N MET A 1 5.92 11.86 -7.63
CA MET A 1 4.77 11.70 -8.55
C MET A 1 4.24 13.08 -8.96
N LYS A 2 3.60 13.23 -10.13
CA LYS A 2 2.96 14.51 -10.52
C LYS A 2 1.46 14.45 -10.27
N THR A 3 0.93 15.39 -9.51
CA THR A 3 -0.52 15.51 -9.24
C THR A 3 -1.19 16.27 -10.39
N ILE A 4 -2.34 15.77 -10.85
CA ILE A 4 -3.21 16.44 -11.83
C ILE A 4 -4.57 16.64 -11.16
N GLU A 5 -5.08 17.87 -11.17
CA GLU A 5 -6.42 18.14 -10.66
C GLU A 5 -7.49 17.67 -11.64
N VAL A 6 -8.40 16.83 -11.16
CA VAL A 6 -9.55 16.38 -11.93
C VAL A 6 -10.71 17.35 -11.74
N THR A 7 -11.12 18.02 -12.81
CA THR A 7 -12.27 18.93 -12.75
C THR A 7 -13.60 18.15 -12.70
N ARG A 8 -14.58 18.68 -11.94
CA ARG A 8 -15.91 18.06 -11.76
C ARG A 8 -16.74 17.93 -13.05
N ARG A 9 -16.27 18.49 -14.17
CA ARG A 9 -16.98 18.41 -15.47
C ARG A 9 -16.87 17.03 -16.13
N SER A 10 -15.90 16.21 -15.74
CA SER A 10 -15.80 14.84 -16.25
C SER A 10 -16.63 13.88 -15.42
N ARG A 11 -17.86 13.61 -15.88
CA ARG A 11 -18.78 12.67 -15.23
C ARG A 11 -18.16 11.27 -15.07
N ARG A 12 -17.53 10.76 -16.14
CA ARG A 12 -16.90 9.42 -16.14
C ARG A 12 -15.73 9.32 -15.16
N LEU A 13 -14.86 10.34 -15.10
CA LEU A 13 -13.75 10.33 -14.13
C LEU A 13 -14.26 10.44 -12.70
N SER A 14 -15.28 11.27 -12.46
CA SER A 14 -15.89 11.41 -11.13
C SER A 14 -16.51 10.09 -10.64
N GLU A 15 -17.17 9.35 -11.52
CA GLU A 15 -17.74 8.03 -11.21
C GLU A 15 -16.64 6.99 -10.88
N LEU A 16 -15.52 7.00 -11.62
CA LEU A 16 -14.39 6.12 -11.34
C LEU A 16 -13.71 6.47 -10.00
N LEU A 17 -13.54 7.76 -9.69
CA LEU A 17 -12.99 8.21 -8.41
C LEU A 17 -13.90 7.81 -7.23
N ALA A 18 -15.21 7.94 -7.38
CA ALA A 18 -16.16 7.52 -6.33
C ALA A 18 -16.15 6.00 -6.09
N LYS A 19 -15.88 5.20 -7.13
CA LYS A 19 -15.66 3.75 -6.97
C LYS A 19 -14.32 3.46 -6.29
N ALA A 20 -13.27 4.18 -6.69
CA ALA A 20 -11.91 4.04 -6.14
C ALA A 20 -11.80 4.33 -4.64
N GLN A 21 -12.71 5.13 -4.09
CA GLN A 21 -12.84 5.39 -2.64
C GLN A 21 -13.34 4.16 -1.84
N ARG A 22 -14.01 3.21 -2.50
CA ARG A 22 -14.54 2.00 -1.85
C ARG A 22 -13.63 0.81 -2.07
N GLU A 23 -13.00 0.73 -3.23
CA GLU A 23 -12.11 -0.37 -3.63
C GLU A 23 -11.12 0.08 -4.69
N SER A 24 -9.93 -0.53 -4.73
CA SER A 24 -8.95 -0.25 -5.79
C SER A 24 -9.43 -0.81 -7.14
N LEU A 25 -9.27 -0.02 -8.21
CA LEU A 25 -9.67 -0.41 -9.56
C LEU A 25 -8.43 -0.67 -10.43
N ILE A 26 -8.50 -1.72 -11.26
CA ILE A 26 -7.57 -1.93 -12.38
C ILE A 26 -8.23 -1.43 -13.66
N LEU A 27 -7.62 -0.43 -14.30
CA LEU A 27 -8.05 0.12 -15.58
C LEU A 27 -7.17 -0.47 -16.68
N ARG A 28 -7.77 -1.21 -17.61
CA ARG A 28 -7.06 -1.75 -18.78
C ARG A 28 -7.35 -0.90 -20.01
N SER A 29 -6.31 -0.43 -20.69
CA SER A 29 -6.45 0.30 -21.95
C SER A 29 -6.80 -0.66 -23.10
N PRO A 30 -7.35 -0.15 -24.21
CA PRO A 30 -7.53 -0.95 -25.42
C PRO A 30 -6.22 -1.52 -25.99
N THR A 31 -5.09 -0.90 -25.67
CA THR A 31 -3.75 -1.37 -26.04
C THR A 31 -3.19 -2.43 -25.10
N GLY A 32 -3.92 -2.81 -24.05
CA GLY A 32 -3.53 -3.84 -23.08
C GLY A 32 -2.70 -3.33 -21.90
N ALA A 33 -2.40 -2.02 -21.83
CA ALA A 33 -1.72 -1.44 -20.67
C ALA A 33 -2.65 -1.40 -19.46
N GLU A 34 -2.12 -1.68 -18.27
CA GLU A 34 -2.89 -1.69 -17.02
C GLU A 34 -2.46 -0.55 -16.09
N PHE A 35 -3.44 0.06 -15.45
CA PHE A 35 -3.27 1.16 -14.50
C PHE A 35 -4.07 0.86 -13.24
N ILE A 36 -3.58 1.34 -12.09
CA ILE A 36 -4.31 1.26 -10.83
C ILE A 36 -4.88 2.62 -10.49
N LEU A 37 -6.16 2.68 -10.15
CA LEU A 37 -6.80 3.82 -9.52
C LEU A 37 -7.23 3.43 -8.12
N ALA A 38 -6.55 3.99 -7.13
CA ALA A 38 -6.86 3.83 -5.71
C ALA A 38 -6.88 5.21 -5.06
N GLU A 39 -7.72 5.38 -4.05
CA GLU A 39 -7.60 6.53 -3.16
C GLU A 39 -6.24 6.50 -2.48
N ILE A 40 -5.50 7.62 -2.56
CA ILE A 40 -4.31 7.80 -1.76
C ILE A 40 -4.78 8.08 -0.34
N ASN A 41 -4.72 7.09 0.53
CA ASN A 41 -4.94 7.29 1.96
C ASN A 41 -3.66 7.86 2.61
N ASP A 42 -3.78 8.38 3.84
CA ASP A 42 -2.64 8.96 4.57
C ASP A 42 -1.48 7.96 4.74
N PHE A 43 -1.77 6.66 4.81
CA PHE A 43 -0.77 5.60 4.94
C PHE A 43 0.02 5.37 3.65
N ASP A 44 -0.61 5.42 2.48
CA ASP A 44 0.07 5.30 1.19
C ASP A 44 0.97 6.51 0.94
N ARG A 45 0.54 7.70 1.37
CA ARG A 45 1.35 8.90 1.35
C ARG A 45 2.51 8.82 2.33
N GLU A 46 2.29 8.29 3.53
CA GLU A 46 3.34 8.05 4.52
C GLU A 46 4.37 7.04 4.00
N ILE A 47 3.94 5.95 3.37
CA ILE A 47 4.83 4.97 2.73
C ILE A 47 5.69 5.66 1.67
N GLU A 48 5.12 6.48 0.80
CA GLU A 48 5.89 7.16 -0.24
C GLU A 48 6.93 8.12 0.36
N LEU A 49 6.57 8.85 1.42
CA LEU A 49 7.51 9.71 2.14
C LEU A 49 8.64 8.89 2.81
N GLN A 50 8.29 7.76 3.42
CA GLN A 50 9.23 6.90 4.13
C GLN A 50 10.14 6.09 3.20
N ARG A 51 9.73 5.82 1.96
CA ARG A 51 10.59 5.16 0.95
C ARG A 51 11.84 5.96 0.62
N HIS A 52 11.83 7.27 0.84
CA HIS A 52 12.99 8.12 0.66
C HIS A 52 13.93 8.14 1.88
N ASN A 53 13.59 7.45 2.98
CA ASN A 53 14.45 7.33 4.15
C ASN A 53 15.45 6.16 3.97
N PRO A 54 16.74 6.44 3.67
CA PRO A 54 17.70 5.41 3.31
C PRO A 54 18.02 4.46 4.47
N ASP A 55 17.93 4.92 5.72
CA ASP A 55 18.24 4.10 6.88
C ASP A 55 17.10 3.14 7.19
N LEU A 56 15.86 3.60 7.08
CA LEU A 56 14.68 2.74 7.17
C LEU A 56 14.70 1.67 6.07
N MET A 57 14.94 2.06 4.82
CA MET A 57 14.97 1.10 3.69
C MET A 57 16.07 0.06 3.86
N ARG A 58 17.26 0.46 4.32
CA ARG A 58 18.37 -0.47 4.61
C ARG A 58 18.05 -1.44 5.75
N PHE A 59 17.33 -0.98 6.76
CA PHE A 59 16.85 -1.84 7.85
C PHE A 59 15.81 -2.85 7.34
N LEU A 60 14.82 -2.39 6.57
CA LEU A 60 13.78 -3.25 5.98
C LEU A 60 14.37 -4.30 5.03
N ASP A 61 15.30 -3.91 4.17
CA ASP A 61 16.03 -4.83 3.28
C ASP A 61 16.73 -5.96 4.05
N ARG A 62 17.39 -5.60 5.16
CA ARG A 62 18.07 -6.58 6.02
C ARG A 62 17.07 -7.53 6.66
N ARG A 63 15.95 -7.00 7.14
CA ARG A 63 14.89 -7.80 7.78
C ARG A 63 14.17 -8.70 6.79
N GLY A 64 13.90 -8.24 5.56
CA GLY A 64 13.23 -9.02 4.52
C GLY A 64 14.05 -10.23 4.05
N ARG A 65 15.38 -10.16 4.17
CA ARG A 65 16.28 -11.30 3.87
C ARG A 65 16.44 -12.28 5.04
N GLN A 66 15.85 -11.99 6.20
CA GLN A 66 15.96 -12.87 7.36
C GLN A 66 15.01 -14.06 7.22
N LEU A 67 15.59 -15.26 7.03
CA LEU A 67 14.85 -16.52 6.91
C LEU A 67 14.43 -17.11 8.27
N ALA A 68 15.01 -16.61 9.37
CA ALA A 68 14.70 -17.07 10.71
C ALA A 68 13.29 -16.64 11.10
N THR A 69 12.39 -17.61 11.15
CA THR A 69 11.03 -17.46 11.66
C THR A 69 10.94 -18.03 13.06
N HIS A 70 10.07 -17.46 13.89
CA HIS A 70 9.63 -18.05 15.14
C HIS A 70 8.16 -18.36 15.01
N SER A 71 7.72 -19.49 15.54
CA SER A 71 6.29 -19.80 15.58
C SER A 71 5.58 -18.85 16.54
N ALA A 72 4.30 -18.58 16.26
CA ALA A 72 3.48 -17.76 17.14
C ALA A 72 3.41 -18.36 18.56
N ALA A 73 3.41 -19.69 18.68
CA ALA A 73 3.40 -20.38 19.97
C ALA A 73 4.68 -20.15 20.79
N GLU A 74 5.85 -20.23 20.15
CA GLU A 74 7.14 -19.95 20.80
C GLU A 74 7.23 -18.49 21.26
N ILE A 75 6.76 -17.55 20.43
CA ILE A 75 6.75 -16.13 20.78
C ILE A 75 5.77 -15.84 21.92
N ARG A 76 4.56 -16.40 21.90
CA ARG A 76 3.59 -16.26 23.00
C ARG A 76 4.16 -16.78 24.32
N LYS A 77 4.81 -17.95 24.31
CA LYS A 77 5.49 -18.51 25.49
C LYS A 77 6.62 -17.59 25.99
N ARG A 78 7.46 -17.06 25.09
CA ARG A 78 8.55 -16.12 25.44
C ARG A 78 8.01 -14.81 26.03
N LEU A 79 6.91 -14.31 25.49
CA LEU A 79 6.24 -13.09 25.93
C LEU A 79 5.30 -13.30 27.13
N ARG A 80 5.20 -14.52 27.67
CA ARG A 80 4.29 -14.87 28.78
C ARG A 80 2.83 -14.55 28.49
N LEU A 81 2.43 -14.65 27.22
CA LEU A 81 1.05 -14.51 26.78
C LEU A 81 0.38 -15.88 26.87
N SER A 82 -0.71 -15.98 27.64
CA SER A 82 -1.48 -17.22 27.76
C SER A 82 -2.02 -17.67 26.40
N PRO A 83 -2.12 -18.98 26.12
CA PRO A 83 -2.80 -19.46 24.93
C PRO A 83 -4.30 -19.13 25.04
N SER A 84 -4.84 -18.50 24.00
CA SER A 84 -6.27 -18.37 23.72
C SER A 84 -6.84 -19.69 23.21
#